data_AF-A0A832YAU0-F1
#
_entry.id   AF-A0A832YAU0-F1
#
_cell.length_a   1.000
_cell.length_b   1.000
_cell.length_c   1.000
_cell.angle_alpha   90.00
_cell.angle_beta   90.00
_cell.angle_gamma   90.00
#
_symmetry.space_group_name_H-M   'P 1'
#
loop_
_entity.id
_entity.type
_entity.pdbx_description
1 polymer ?
#
loop_
_entity_poly.entity_id
_entity_poly.type
_entity_poly.pdbx_seq_one_letter_code
_entity_poly.pdbx_strand_id
1 'polypeptide(L)'
;MVTNKNKVTFGGSWLLLTLLMIGMSWSAAVSPVTEKLQTSENDGAESIDDLLTLPDEAMNPADNDEFGYDAGAELIGSRTETAKTFLKENGDFEVIVSPVPVHYLDNGAWEEIDLTIESNEGGWSVTQNTYETYFGNDARQGVQMVVNGQTIRYGIMPQVVVLDGNTLSPEPYMAKPSSEPIDIGGNVIRYPMMTGISLDYKVTSTQLKQNLVIREAPMLLDHQKESGYFGIAETMILP
;
A
#
# COMPACT_ATOMS: atom_id res chain seq x y z
N MET A 1 4.18 -107.01 3.54
CA MET A 1 2.73 -107.14 3.32
C MET A 1 2.04 -106.17 4.27
N VAL A 2 1.36 -105.15 3.73
CA VAL A 2 0.26 -104.31 4.28
C VAL A 2 0.42 -103.90 5.78
N THR A 3 0.55 -102.64 6.18
CA THR A 3 -0.46 -101.56 6.07
C THR A 3 0.10 -100.30 6.76
N ASN A 4 -0.10 -99.10 6.20
CA ASN A 4 -0.40 -97.88 6.95
C ASN A 4 -0.92 -96.83 5.95
N LYS A 5 -2.24 -96.63 5.87
CA LYS A 5 -3.06 -95.71 6.67
C LYS A 5 -2.86 -94.24 6.27
N ASN A 6 -3.91 -93.76 5.59
CA ASN A 6 -4.29 -92.39 5.27
C ASN A 6 -3.98 -91.37 6.38
N LYS A 7 -3.62 -90.15 5.97
CA LYS A 7 -4.42 -88.96 6.28
C LYS A 7 -4.10 -87.81 5.33
N VAL A 8 -5.18 -87.34 4.71
CA VAL A 8 -5.35 -86.04 4.07
C VAL A 8 -5.30 -84.97 5.15
N THR A 9 -4.59 -83.87 4.92
CA THR A 9 -4.95 -82.55 5.48
C THR A 9 -4.73 -81.48 4.43
N PHE A 10 -5.85 -80.87 4.07
CA PHE A 10 -6.07 -79.72 3.22
C PHE A 10 -5.14 -78.55 3.56
N GLY A 11 -4.40 -78.07 2.56
CA GLY A 11 -3.57 -76.86 2.63
C GLY A 11 -3.99 -75.82 1.58
N GLY A 12 -5.30 -75.70 1.31
CA GLY A 12 -5.91 -74.68 0.45
C GLY A 12 -5.93 -73.29 1.09
N SER A 13 -4.81 -72.85 1.68
CA SER A 13 -4.71 -71.61 2.47
C SER A 13 -4.04 -70.46 1.72
N TRP A 14 -3.80 -70.58 0.41
CA TRP A 14 -3.25 -69.47 -0.39
C TRP A 14 -4.19 -68.99 -1.51
N LEU A 15 -5.08 -69.84 -2.02
CA LEU A 15 -6.03 -69.46 -3.09
C LEU A 15 -7.31 -68.78 -2.56
N LEU A 16 -7.61 -68.92 -1.26
CA LEU A 16 -8.76 -68.26 -0.64
C LEU A 16 -8.49 -66.78 -0.32
N LEU A 17 -7.23 -66.41 -0.07
CA LEU A 17 -6.86 -65.03 0.30
C LEU A 17 -6.82 -64.10 -0.92
N THR A 18 -6.50 -64.62 -2.11
CA THR A 18 -6.53 -63.85 -3.36
C THR A 18 -7.93 -63.75 -3.96
N LEU A 19 -8.82 -64.72 -3.71
CA LEU A 19 -10.23 -64.66 -4.13
C LEU A 19 -11.08 -63.73 -3.21
N LEU A 20 -10.69 -63.55 -1.95
CA LEU A 20 -11.36 -62.64 -1.00
C LEU A 20 -11.08 -61.15 -1.33
N MET A 21 -9.99 -60.84 -2.03
CA MET A 21 -9.61 -59.47 -2.42
C MET A 21 -10.26 -58.97 -3.72
N ILE A 22 -11.12 -59.78 -4.37
CA ILE A 22 -11.81 -59.41 -5.62
C ILE A 22 -13.33 -59.16 -5.37
N GLY A 23 -13.83 -59.34 -4.13
CA GLY A 23 -15.27 -59.48 -3.86
C GLY A 23 -15.94 -58.53 -2.85
N MET A 24 -15.33 -57.42 -2.43
CA MET A 24 -15.97 -56.35 -1.62
C MET A 24 -15.35 -55.03 -2.11
N SER A 25 -16.04 -54.06 -2.71
CA SER A 25 -17.30 -53.45 -2.29
C SER A 25 -17.93 -52.67 -3.45
N TRP A 26 -19.12 -53.06 -3.90
CA TRP A 26 -20.03 -52.19 -4.66
C TRP A 26 -21.45 -52.36 -4.09
N SER A 27 -21.83 -51.44 -3.18
CA SER A 27 -23.20 -51.02 -2.80
C SER A 27 -23.11 -50.39 -1.41
N ALA A 28 -23.46 -49.13 -1.16
CA ALA A 28 -24.53 -48.34 -1.76
C ALA A 28 -24.04 -46.98 -2.26
N ALA A 29 -24.72 -46.50 -3.31
CA ALA A 29 -24.55 -45.19 -3.90
C ALA A 29 -25.06 -44.09 -2.95
N VAL A 30 -24.17 -43.18 -2.57
CA VAL A 30 -24.50 -41.78 -2.35
C VAL A 30 -23.89 -41.08 -3.55
N SER A 31 -24.71 -40.40 -4.35
CA SER A 31 -24.22 -39.56 -5.44
C SER A 31 -23.12 -38.65 -4.91
N PRO A 32 -21.96 -38.51 -5.59
CA PRO A 32 -21.09 -37.39 -5.28
C PRO A 32 -21.92 -36.15 -5.59
N VAL A 33 -22.38 -35.48 -4.55
CA VAL A 33 -22.70 -34.06 -4.66
C VAL A 33 -21.48 -33.47 -5.34
N THR A 34 -21.72 -32.76 -6.44
CA THR A 34 -20.78 -31.80 -6.98
C THR A 34 -20.66 -30.70 -5.94
N GLU A 35 -20.08 -31.04 -4.79
CA GLU A 35 -19.66 -30.10 -3.77
C GLU A 35 -18.33 -29.62 -4.30
N LYS A 36 -18.45 -28.69 -5.25
CA LYS A 36 -17.59 -27.51 -5.31
C LYS A 36 -17.11 -27.30 -3.89
N LEU A 37 -15.81 -27.46 -3.63
CA LEU A 37 -15.22 -27.06 -2.36
C LEU A 37 -15.92 -25.76 -2.01
N GLN A 38 -16.77 -25.81 -0.98
CA GLN A 38 -17.29 -24.61 -0.38
C GLN A 38 -16.02 -23.96 0.15
N THR A 39 -15.46 -23.06 -0.67
CA THR A 39 -15.11 -21.74 -0.19
C THR A 39 -16.09 -21.47 0.93
N SER A 40 -15.62 -21.25 2.15
CA SER A 40 -16.51 -20.64 3.12
C SER A 40 -17.15 -19.47 2.37
N GLU A 41 -18.44 -19.55 2.11
CA GLU A 41 -19.24 -18.36 1.92
C GLU A 41 -19.12 -17.67 3.26
N ASN A 42 -18.03 -16.93 3.40
CA ASN A 42 -17.90 -15.91 4.40
C ASN A 42 -18.89 -14.85 3.92
N ASP A 43 -20.12 -15.09 4.34
CA ASP A 43 -21.27 -14.22 4.27
C ASP A 43 -20.81 -12.85 4.79
N GLY A 44 -20.60 -11.90 3.88
CA GLY A 44 -20.36 -10.50 4.22
C GLY A 44 -19.11 -10.21 5.06
N ALA A 45 -17.96 -10.82 4.78
CA ALA A 45 -16.74 -10.04 4.99
C ALA A 45 -16.76 -8.93 3.94
N GLU A 46 -17.17 -7.74 4.37
CA GLU A 46 -16.60 -6.48 3.85
C GLU A 46 -15.16 -6.80 3.43
N SER A 47 -14.80 -6.53 2.17
CA SER A 47 -13.39 -6.47 1.83
C SER A 47 -12.78 -5.59 2.90
N ILE A 48 -11.94 -6.16 3.76
CA ILE A 48 -11.07 -5.32 4.56
C ILE A 48 -10.20 -4.70 3.49
N ASP A 49 -10.58 -3.50 3.03
CA ASP A 49 -9.74 -2.71 2.16
C ASP A 49 -8.37 -2.73 2.82
N ASP A 50 -7.38 -3.31 2.10
CA ASP A 50 -6.03 -3.34 2.61
C ASP A 50 -5.66 -1.89 2.93
N LEU A 51 -5.55 -1.58 4.22
CA LEU A 51 -5.37 -0.23 4.74
C LEU A 51 -4.07 0.42 4.22
N LEU A 52 -3.19 -0.38 3.61
CA LEU A 52 -1.93 0.04 3.01
C LEU A 52 -1.99 0.12 1.48
N THR A 53 -3.16 -0.08 0.87
CA THR A 53 -3.38 0.16 -0.56
C THR A 53 -3.19 1.65 -0.85
N LEU A 54 -2.52 1.96 -1.97
CA LEU A 54 -2.38 3.35 -2.41
C LEU A 54 -3.74 3.88 -2.90
N PRO A 55 -4.03 5.18 -2.75
CA PRO A 55 -5.29 5.72 -3.23
C PRO A 55 -5.34 5.69 -4.77
N ASP A 56 -6.51 5.40 -5.34
CA ASP A 56 -6.68 5.36 -6.79
C ASP A 56 -6.53 6.75 -7.43
N GLU A 57 -7.05 7.79 -6.76
CA GLU A 57 -7.02 9.17 -7.22
C GLU A 57 -6.41 10.10 -6.17
N ALA A 58 -5.81 11.20 -6.63
CA ALA A 58 -5.28 12.21 -5.75
C ALA A 58 -6.45 12.93 -5.05
N MET A 59 -6.28 13.22 -3.76
CA MET A 59 -7.23 14.08 -3.06
C MET A 59 -7.20 15.46 -3.71
N ASN A 60 -8.33 15.91 -4.26
CA ASN A 60 -8.46 17.24 -4.83
C ASN A 60 -8.93 18.23 -3.74
N PRO A 61 -8.08 19.13 -3.23
CA PRO A 61 -8.51 20.11 -2.24
C PRO A 61 -9.47 21.16 -2.81
N ALA A 62 -9.56 21.28 -4.14
CA ALA A 62 -10.40 22.23 -4.86
C ALA A 62 -11.67 21.61 -5.46
N ASP A 63 -12.03 20.37 -5.09
CA ASP A 63 -13.18 19.67 -5.67
C ASP A 63 -14.50 20.43 -5.44
N ASN A 64 -15.17 20.80 -6.52
CA ASN A 64 -16.42 21.56 -6.50
C ASN A 64 -17.64 20.66 -6.29
N ASP A 65 -17.56 19.40 -6.71
CA ASP A 65 -18.66 18.44 -6.62
C ASP A 65 -18.97 18.09 -5.15
N GLU A 66 -17.93 18.08 -4.30
CA GLU A 66 -18.08 17.93 -2.85
C GLU A 66 -18.98 19.02 -2.24
N PHE A 67 -18.93 20.24 -2.78
CA PHE A 67 -19.68 21.37 -2.26
C PHE A 67 -21.04 21.60 -2.94
N GLY A 68 -21.32 20.90 -4.03
CA GLY A 68 -22.61 20.95 -4.75
C GLY A 68 -22.84 22.23 -5.55
N TYR A 69 -21.77 22.90 -5.99
CA TYR A 69 -21.84 24.12 -6.81
C TYR A 69 -21.47 23.85 -8.26
N ASP A 70 -22.14 24.54 -9.18
CA ASP A 70 -21.76 24.53 -10.60
C ASP A 70 -20.43 25.25 -10.80
N ALA A 71 -19.44 24.57 -11.36
CA ALA A 71 -18.15 25.16 -11.72
C ALA A 71 -18.30 26.36 -12.68
N GLY A 72 -19.34 26.38 -13.51
CA GLY A 72 -19.66 27.50 -14.41
C GLY A 72 -20.09 28.78 -13.68
N ALA A 73 -20.50 28.68 -12.41
CA ALA A 73 -20.89 29.81 -11.58
C ALA A 73 -19.72 30.41 -10.78
N GLU A 74 -18.53 29.80 -10.83
CA GLU A 74 -17.35 30.28 -10.11
C GLU A 74 -16.84 31.62 -10.66
N LEU A 75 -16.62 32.59 -9.78
CA LEU A 75 -15.97 33.85 -10.10
C LEU A 75 -14.45 33.70 -9.94
N ILE A 76 -13.80 33.21 -10.99
CA ILE A 76 -12.34 32.94 -11.03
C ILE A 76 -11.50 34.13 -10.54
N GLY A 77 -11.88 35.36 -10.89
CA GLY A 77 -11.18 36.57 -10.46
C GLY A 77 -11.30 36.90 -8.96
N SER A 78 -12.14 36.18 -8.22
CA SER A 78 -12.33 36.29 -6.77
C SER A 78 -11.72 35.13 -5.99
N ARG A 79 -10.95 34.25 -6.65
CA ARG A 79 -10.17 33.21 -5.99
C ARG A 79 -9.18 33.81 -4.99
N THR A 80 -9.03 33.14 -3.87
CA THR A 80 -7.93 33.35 -2.90
C THR A 80 -7.30 32.00 -2.62
N GLU A 81 -6.15 31.97 -1.93
CA GLU A 81 -5.48 30.71 -1.54
C GLU A 81 -6.44 29.66 -0.95
N THR A 82 -7.41 30.10 -0.15
CA THR A 82 -8.30 29.22 0.62
C THR A 82 -9.78 29.41 0.32
N ALA A 83 -10.15 30.21 -0.68
CA ALA A 83 -11.57 30.47 -0.96
C ALA A 83 -11.93 30.50 -2.45
N LYS A 84 -13.15 30.03 -2.72
CA LYS A 84 -13.84 30.08 -4.00
C LYS A 84 -15.13 30.88 -3.83
N THR A 85 -15.43 31.76 -4.78
CA THR A 85 -16.66 32.58 -4.77
C THR A 85 -17.53 32.21 -5.95
N PHE A 86 -18.84 32.05 -5.73
CA PHE A 86 -19.82 31.67 -6.74
C PHE A 86 -20.92 32.72 -6.86
N LEU A 87 -21.39 32.96 -8.07
CA LEU A 87 -22.55 33.81 -8.35
C LEU A 87 -23.79 32.94 -8.53
N LYS A 88 -24.79 33.14 -7.69
CA LYS A 88 -26.07 32.45 -7.82
C LYS A 88 -26.94 33.04 -8.92
N GLU A 89 -27.92 32.26 -9.38
CA GLU A 89 -28.96 32.71 -10.32
C GLU A 89 -29.74 33.94 -9.82
N ASN A 90 -29.90 34.09 -8.50
CA ASN A 90 -30.58 35.24 -7.89
C ASN A 90 -29.71 36.50 -7.76
N GLY A 91 -28.43 36.42 -8.15
CA GLY A 91 -27.46 37.52 -8.07
C GLY A 91 -26.70 37.64 -6.75
N ASP A 92 -26.97 36.78 -5.76
CA ASP A 92 -26.19 36.73 -4.51
C ASP A 92 -24.86 36.01 -4.72
N PHE A 93 -23.89 36.33 -3.86
CA PHE A 93 -22.60 35.65 -3.80
C PHE A 93 -22.56 34.63 -2.67
N GLU A 94 -21.99 33.47 -2.93
CA GLU A 94 -21.59 32.50 -1.91
C GLU A 94 -20.10 32.25 -1.96
N VAL A 95 -19.51 32.02 -0.78
CA VAL A 95 -18.07 31.81 -0.63
C VAL A 95 -17.86 30.52 0.13
N ILE A 96 -17.06 29.63 -0.45
CA ILE A 96 -16.54 28.45 0.21
C ILE A 96 -15.18 28.82 0.78
N VAL A 97 -14.96 28.54 2.05
CA VAL A 97 -13.69 28.81 2.73
C VAL A 97 -13.14 27.49 3.26
N SER A 98 -11.95 27.13 2.81
CA SER A 98 -11.22 25.95 3.22
C SER A 98 -10.22 26.26 4.35
N PRO A 99 -10.00 25.33 5.30
CA PRO A 99 -8.94 25.48 6.30
C PRO A 99 -7.53 25.28 5.73
N VAL A 100 -7.41 24.76 4.51
CA VAL A 100 -6.14 24.52 3.81
C VAL A 100 -6.15 25.20 2.44
N PRO A 101 -4.98 25.46 1.83
CA PRO A 101 -4.90 25.97 0.47
C PRO A 101 -5.62 25.04 -0.50
N VAL A 102 -6.41 25.64 -1.38
CA VAL A 102 -7.11 25.01 -2.52
C VAL A 102 -6.65 25.61 -3.85
N HIS A 103 -6.06 26.81 -3.80
CA HIS A 103 -5.39 27.43 -4.92
C HIS A 103 -3.92 27.72 -4.59
N TYR A 104 -3.07 27.72 -5.60
CA TYR A 104 -1.70 28.21 -5.54
C TYR A 104 -1.52 29.40 -6.48
N LEU A 105 -0.53 30.24 -6.22
CA LEU A 105 -0.28 31.44 -7.03
C LEU A 105 0.71 31.12 -8.15
N ASP A 106 0.25 31.14 -9.40
CA ASP A 106 1.10 31.02 -10.58
C ASP A 106 1.04 32.29 -11.43
N ASN A 107 2.20 32.88 -11.73
CA ASN A 107 2.31 34.06 -12.59
C ASN A 107 1.36 35.23 -12.23
N GLY A 108 0.98 35.36 -10.95
CA GLY A 108 0.07 36.39 -10.44
C GLY A 108 -1.42 36.05 -10.53
N ALA A 109 -1.77 34.83 -10.97
CA ALA A 109 -3.13 34.30 -11.00
C ALA A 109 -3.27 33.13 -10.01
N TRP A 110 -4.47 32.97 -9.44
CA TRP A 110 -4.80 31.85 -8.56
C TRP A 110 -5.30 30.67 -9.39
N GLU A 111 -4.51 29.59 -9.38
CA GLU A 111 -4.82 28.34 -10.06
C GLU A 111 -5.17 27.25 -9.04
N GLU A 112 -5.97 26.26 -9.44
CA GLU A 112 -6.34 25.14 -8.56
C GLU A 112 -5.14 24.26 -8.25
N ILE A 113 -5.07 23.78 -7.01
CA ILE A 113 -4.06 22.81 -6.61
C ILE A 113 -4.41 21.44 -7.19
N ASP A 114 -3.46 20.84 -7.88
CA ASP A 114 -3.49 19.44 -8.29
C ASP A 114 -2.36 18.68 -7.59
N LEU A 115 -2.73 17.64 -6.85
CA LEU A 115 -1.82 16.80 -6.07
C LEU A 115 -1.43 15.51 -6.81
N THR A 116 -1.85 15.35 -8.06
CA THR A 116 -1.53 14.20 -8.89
C THR A 116 -0.03 14.12 -9.15
N ILE A 117 0.54 12.93 -8.94
CA ILE A 117 1.96 12.69 -9.22
C ILE A 117 2.14 12.40 -10.71
N GLU A 118 2.87 13.27 -11.39
CA GLU A 118 3.16 13.15 -12.82
C GLU A 118 4.59 12.65 -13.06
N SER A 119 4.78 11.89 -14.15
CA SER A 119 6.12 11.44 -14.57
C SER A 119 6.85 12.53 -15.35
N ASN A 120 8.16 12.65 -15.12
CA ASN A 120 9.05 13.57 -15.82
C ASN A 120 10.39 12.90 -16.17
N GLU A 121 11.30 13.61 -16.84
CA GLU A 121 12.61 13.06 -17.25
C GLU A 121 13.47 12.55 -16.08
N GLY A 122 13.29 13.10 -14.87
CA GLY A 122 14.06 12.78 -13.67
C GLY A 122 13.40 11.79 -12.71
N GLY A 123 12.16 11.38 -12.98
CA GLY A 123 11.34 10.54 -12.10
C GLY A 123 9.90 11.04 -12.08
N TRP A 124 9.47 11.61 -10.94
CA TRP A 124 8.11 12.12 -10.78
C TRP A 124 8.07 13.48 -10.07
N SER A 125 6.95 14.19 -10.19
CA SER A 125 6.78 15.50 -9.57
C SER A 125 5.32 15.85 -9.28
N VAL A 126 5.16 16.80 -8.35
CA VAL A 126 3.93 17.56 -8.14
C VAL A 126 4.32 19.04 -8.14
N THR A 127 3.83 19.80 -9.11
CA THR A 127 4.22 21.21 -9.32
C THR A 127 3.06 22.19 -9.18
N GLN A 128 1.81 21.72 -9.28
CA GLN A 128 0.60 22.55 -9.14
C GLN A 128 0.16 22.63 -7.69
N ASN A 129 1.03 23.14 -6.82
CA ASN A 129 0.80 23.19 -5.38
C ASN A 129 1.52 24.40 -4.75
N THR A 130 1.31 24.66 -3.45
CA THR A 130 1.98 25.75 -2.72
C THR A 130 3.50 25.56 -2.56
N TYR A 131 3.98 24.37 -2.91
CA TYR A 131 5.38 24.00 -3.03
C TYR A 131 5.53 22.94 -4.12
N GLU A 132 6.71 22.87 -4.73
CA GLU A 132 7.00 21.84 -5.72
C GLU A 132 7.67 20.64 -5.05
N THR A 133 7.34 19.45 -5.52
CA THR A 133 7.96 18.20 -5.07
C THR A 133 8.53 17.44 -6.25
N TYR A 134 9.73 16.89 -6.09
CA TYR A 134 10.39 16.04 -7.07
C TYR A 134 10.88 14.75 -6.42
N PHE A 135 10.51 13.63 -7.05
CA PHE A 135 10.79 12.28 -6.60
C PHE A 135 11.79 11.61 -7.54
N GLY A 136 12.83 11.01 -6.97
CA GLY A 136 13.84 10.30 -7.76
C GLY A 136 13.35 8.94 -8.28
N ASN A 137 14.01 8.43 -9.31
CA ASN A 137 13.80 7.08 -9.87
C ASN A 137 14.30 5.95 -8.95
N ASP A 138 14.91 6.30 -7.82
CA ASP A 138 15.48 5.37 -6.86
C ASP A 138 15.36 6.00 -5.46
N ALA A 139 14.96 5.20 -4.47
CA ALA A 139 14.80 5.65 -3.09
C ALA A 139 16.05 6.34 -2.52
N ARG A 140 17.25 5.95 -2.99
CA ARG A 140 18.53 6.53 -2.53
C ARG A 140 18.71 7.99 -2.94
N GLN A 141 18.00 8.46 -3.97
CA GLN A 141 18.08 9.85 -4.43
C GLN A 141 17.33 10.82 -3.49
N GLY A 142 16.43 10.27 -2.66
CA GLY A 142 15.55 11.03 -1.78
C GLY A 142 14.50 11.81 -2.54
N VAL A 143 13.89 12.76 -1.83
CA VAL A 143 12.86 13.65 -2.33
C VAL A 143 13.32 15.09 -2.17
N GLN A 144 12.97 15.92 -3.14
CA GLN A 144 13.24 17.34 -3.13
C GLN A 144 11.94 18.10 -2.97
N MET A 145 11.91 19.04 -2.03
CA MET A 145 10.81 19.99 -1.81
C MET A 145 11.34 21.40 -2.07
N VAL A 146 10.67 22.15 -2.94
CA VAL A 146 11.03 23.54 -3.26
C VAL A 146 9.91 24.45 -2.77
N VAL A 147 10.23 25.32 -1.81
CA VAL A 147 9.30 26.27 -1.21
C VAL A 147 9.87 27.67 -1.36
N ASN A 148 9.19 28.57 -2.07
CA ASN A 148 9.65 29.96 -2.27
C ASN A 148 11.10 30.06 -2.77
N GLY A 149 11.52 29.15 -3.66
CA GLY A 149 12.89 29.08 -4.20
C GLY A 149 13.94 28.49 -3.26
N GLN A 150 13.59 28.11 -2.03
CA GLN A 150 14.46 27.36 -1.13
C GLN A 150 14.24 25.86 -1.31
N THR A 151 15.32 25.10 -1.31
CA THR A 151 15.29 23.65 -1.57
C THR A 151 15.64 22.88 -0.30
N ILE A 152 14.74 21.98 0.10
CA ILE A 152 15.00 20.96 1.11
C ILE A 152 15.11 19.61 0.40
N ARG A 153 16.12 18.81 0.72
CA ARG A 153 16.20 17.42 0.25
C ARG A 153 16.29 16.48 1.43
N TYR A 154 15.52 15.40 1.43
CA TYR A 154 15.53 14.41 2.51
C TYR A 154 15.18 13.02 1.99
N GLY A 155 15.22 11.99 2.83
CA GLY A 155 15.14 10.62 2.34
C GLY A 155 16.36 10.18 1.52
N ILE A 156 17.48 10.91 1.57
CA ILE A 156 18.67 10.55 0.80
C ILE A 156 19.34 9.34 1.47
N MET A 157 19.66 8.32 0.66
CA MET A 157 20.25 7.05 1.10
C MET A 157 19.51 6.46 2.34
N PRO A 158 18.20 6.20 2.23
CA PRO A 158 17.43 5.73 3.36
C PRO A 158 17.84 4.29 3.70
N GLN A 159 17.99 4.02 4.99
CA GLN A 159 18.26 2.69 5.53
C GLN A 159 17.26 2.38 6.63
N VAL A 160 16.63 1.20 6.55
CA VAL A 160 15.83 0.68 7.65
C VAL A 160 16.78 0.25 8.76
N VAL A 161 16.55 0.75 9.97
CA VAL A 161 17.45 0.54 11.11
C VAL A 161 16.69 0.12 12.36
N VAL A 162 17.41 -0.53 13.24
CA VAL A 162 17.04 -0.66 14.66
C VAL A 162 17.98 0.25 15.44
N LEU A 163 17.42 1.19 16.20
CA LEU A 163 18.18 2.05 17.09
C LEU A 163 18.26 1.39 18.47
N ASP A 164 19.46 1.24 19.01
CA ASP A 164 19.63 0.82 20.40
C ASP A 164 18.97 1.83 21.35
N GLY A 165 18.15 1.36 22.30
CA GLY A 165 17.34 2.25 23.14
C GLY A 165 18.11 3.14 24.09
N ASN A 166 19.38 2.82 24.36
CA ASN A 166 20.23 3.58 25.27
C ASN A 166 21.14 4.56 24.54
N THR A 167 21.73 4.12 23.43
CA THR A 167 22.74 4.89 22.69
C THR A 167 22.19 5.57 21.44
N LEU A 168 20.99 5.16 20.98
CA LEU A 168 20.40 5.53 19.69
C LEU A 168 21.32 5.23 18.49
N SER A 169 22.29 4.32 18.67
CA SER A 169 23.18 3.89 17.59
C SER A 169 22.36 3.10 16.56
N PRO A 170 22.42 3.47 15.27
CA PRO A 170 21.69 2.75 14.23
C PRO A 170 22.40 1.46 13.84
N GLU A 171 21.68 0.35 13.94
CA GLU A 171 22.06 -0.92 13.35
C GLU A 171 21.21 -1.20 12.11
N PRO A 172 21.79 -1.54 10.95
CA PRO A 172 21.01 -1.88 9.77
C PRO A 172 20.09 -3.07 10.03
N TYR A 173 18.79 -2.90 9.75
CA TYR A 173 17.86 -4.01 9.76
C TYR A 173 18.12 -4.89 8.54
N MET A 174 18.24 -6.20 8.77
CA MET A 174 18.58 -7.17 7.71
C MET A 174 17.33 -7.93 7.29
N ALA A 175 16.90 -7.71 6.05
CA ALA A 175 15.83 -8.43 5.40
C ALA A 175 16.14 -8.61 3.91
N LYS A 176 15.33 -9.41 3.23
CA LYS A 176 15.44 -9.59 1.78
C LYS A 176 15.09 -8.26 1.09
N PRO A 177 15.93 -7.73 0.18
CA PRO A 177 15.59 -6.54 -0.61
C PRO A 177 14.28 -6.74 -1.37
N SER A 178 13.52 -5.66 -1.57
CA SER A 178 12.34 -5.74 -2.41
C SER A 178 12.73 -5.92 -3.89
N SER A 179 11.90 -6.64 -4.64
CA SER A 179 11.95 -6.71 -6.10
C SER A 179 10.73 -6.05 -6.75
N GLU A 180 9.86 -5.43 -5.94
CA GLU A 180 8.69 -4.71 -6.40
C GLU A 180 9.12 -3.39 -7.04
N PRO A 181 8.45 -2.95 -8.13
CA PRO A 181 8.70 -1.66 -8.73
C PRO A 181 8.21 -0.52 -7.81
N ILE A 182 8.66 0.70 -8.09
CA ILE A 182 8.04 1.91 -7.53
C ILE A 182 6.56 1.93 -7.95
N ASP A 183 5.70 2.24 -7.00
CA ASP A 183 4.25 2.26 -7.19
C ASP A 183 3.70 3.64 -6.88
N ILE A 184 2.66 4.06 -7.60
CA ILE A 184 2.07 5.40 -7.53
C ILE A 184 0.57 5.25 -7.50
N GLY A 185 -0.05 5.87 -6.50
CA GLY A 185 -1.50 6.00 -6.43
C GLY A 185 -1.86 7.41 -5.97
N GLY A 186 -2.64 8.12 -6.78
CA GLY A 186 -3.06 9.49 -6.53
C GLY A 186 -1.89 10.42 -6.17
N ASN A 187 -1.89 10.90 -4.91
CA ASN A 187 -0.89 11.79 -4.34
C ASN A 187 0.16 11.06 -3.47
N VAL A 188 0.33 9.75 -3.66
CA VAL A 188 1.28 8.92 -2.91
C VAL A 188 2.20 8.16 -3.86
N ILE A 189 3.50 8.27 -3.63
CA ILE A 189 4.52 7.43 -4.27
C ILE A 189 5.16 6.51 -3.22
N ARG A 190 5.28 5.23 -3.58
CA ARG A 190 5.81 4.17 -2.73
C ARG A 190 7.13 3.65 -3.30
N TYR A 191 8.14 3.63 -2.44
CA TYR A 191 9.42 3.01 -2.70
C TYR A 191 9.53 1.70 -1.90
N PRO A 192 9.41 0.52 -2.53
CA PRO A 192 9.68 -0.74 -1.87
C PRO A 192 11.16 -0.85 -1.50
N MET A 193 11.46 -1.02 -0.22
CA MET A 193 12.84 -1.09 0.28
C MET A 193 13.25 -2.55 0.51
N MET A 194 12.42 -3.28 1.26
CA MET A 194 12.65 -4.66 1.65
C MET A 194 11.33 -5.42 1.56
N THR A 195 11.37 -6.75 1.61
CA THR A 195 10.14 -7.56 1.64
C THR A 195 9.25 -7.11 2.81
N GLY A 196 8.04 -6.64 2.50
CA GLY A 196 7.07 -6.16 3.50
C GLY A 196 7.36 -4.77 4.09
N ILE A 197 8.38 -4.05 3.61
CA ILE A 197 8.72 -2.70 4.10
C ILE A 197 8.91 -1.73 2.93
N SER A 198 8.20 -0.61 2.99
CA SER A 198 8.23 0.42 1.96
C SER A 198 8.30 1.82 2.58
N LEU A 199 8.70 2.79 1.77
CA LEU A 199 8.71 4.20 2.14
C LEU A 199 7.71 4.94 1.25
N ASP A 200 6.66 5.46 1.87
CA ASP A 200 5.61 6.20 1.17
C ASP A 200 5.81 7.69 1.37
N TYR A 201 5.75 8.45 0.29
CA TYR A 201 5.67 9.90 0.33
C TYR A 201 4.30 10.35 -0.17
N LYS A 202 3.56 11.03 0.72
CA LYS A 202 2.24 11.59 0.43
C LYS A 202 2.32 13.11 0.32
N VAL A 203 1.88 13.66 -0.80
CA VAL A 203 1.83 15.10 -1.05
C VAL A 203 0.47 15.65 -0.59
N THR A 204 0.46 16.70 0.22
CA THR A 204 -0.76 17.47 0.55
C THR A 204 -0.59 18.93 0.11
N SER A 205 -1.63 19.75 0.23
CA SER A 205 -1.51 21.18 -0.10
C SER A 205 -0.54 21.96 0.79
N THR A 206 -0.05 21.37 1.89
CA THR A 206 0.82 22.05 2.87
C THR A 206 2.02 21.22 3.33
N GLN A 207 2.03 19.91 3.08
CA GLN A 207 3.01 18.99 3.66
C GLN A 207 3.36 17.84 2.71
N LEU A 208 4.65 17.51 2.68
CA LEU A 208 5.13 16.26 2.13
C LEU A 208 5.39 15.26 3.27
N LYS A 209 4.49 14.30 3.44
CA LYS A 209 4.54 13.33 4.54
C LYS A 209 5.28 12.06 4.12
N GLN A 210 6.31 11.70 4.88
CA GLN A 210 7.00 10.41 4.75
C GLN A 210 6.43 9.39 5.76
N ASN A 211 6.10 8.19 5.30
CA ASN A 211 5.64 7.09 6.14
C ASN A 211 6.50 5.85 5.91
N LEU A 212 7.05 5.27 6.98
CA LEU A 212 7.62 3.93 6.94
C LEU A 212 6.48 2.92 7.04
N VAL A 213 6.18 2.26 5.92
CA VAL A 213 5.11 1.27 5.82
C VAL A 213 5.65 -0.11 6.11
N ILE A 214 5.00 -0.81 7.03
CA ILE A 214 5.40 -2.14 7.53
C ILE A 214 4.19 -3.05 7.41
N ARG A 215 4.24 -4.03 6.49
CA ARG A 215 3.16 -5.00 6.25
C ARG A 215 3.20 -6.18 7.21
N GLU A 216 4.41 -6.55 7.64
CA GLU A 216 4.64 -7.67 8.55
C GLU A 216 5.55 -7.22 9.69
N ALA A 217 5.27 -7.71 10.90
CA ALA A 217 6.08 -7.36 12.07
C ALA A 217 7.57 -7.72 11.82
N PRO A 218 8.51 -6.78 12.02
CA PRO A 218 9.91 -7.02 11.74
C PRO A 218 10.46 -8.10 12.68
N MET A 219 11.29 -9.00 12.14
CA MET A 219 11.94 -10.04 12.92
C MET A 219 13.22 -9.50 13.55
N LEU A 220 13.11 -9.06 14.79
CA LEU A 220 14.24 -8.48 15.54
C LEU A 220 15.07 -9.57 16.25
N LEU A 221 16.37 -9.33 16.41
CA LEU A 221 17.23 -10.16 17.25
C LEU A 221 16.90 -9.96 18.73
N ASP A 222 17.25 -10.90 19.61
CA ASP A 222 16.83 -10.83 21.01
C ASP A 222 17.34 -9.57 21.73
N HIS A 223 18.58 -9.16 21.47
CA HIS A 223 19.14 -7.91 22.01
C HIS A 223 18.45 -6.65 21.46
N GLN A 224 17.79 -6.73 20.30
CA GLN A 224 17.05 -5.64 19.67
C GLN A 224 15.61 -5.53 20.20
N LYS A 225 15.04 -6.62 20.74
CA LYS A 225 13.65 -6.63 21.25
C LYS A 225 13.50 -5.89 22.58
N GLU A 226 14.55 -5.84 23.39
CA GLU A 226 14.47 -5.37 24.78
C GLU A 226 14.56 -3.83 24.91
N SER A 227 15.17 -3.16 23.93
CA SER A 227 15.37 -1.70 23.95
C SER A 227 15.29 -1.04 22.57
N GLY A 228 15.11 -1.81 21.48
CA GLY A 228 15.26 -1.27 20.13
C GLY A 228 14.07 -0.44 19.65
N TYR A 229 14.34 0.67 18.99
CA TYR A 229 13.35 1.39 18.18
C TYR A 229 13.53 1.04 16.71
N PHE A 230 12.45 0.65 16.04
CA PHE A 230 12.47 0.38 14.60
C PHE A 230 12.18 1.66 13.83
N GLY A 231 13.00 1.98 12.82
CA GLY A 231 12.83 3.22 12.08
C GLY A 231 13.68 3.31 10.82
N ILE A 232 13.95 4.55 10.42
CA ILE A 232 14.73 4.89 9.24
C ILE A 232 15.88 5.82 9.62
N ALA A 233 17.04 5.58 9.03
CA ALA A 233 18.17 6.51 9.03
C ALA A 233 18.36 7.03 7.61
N GLU A 234 18.52 8.34 7.46
CA GLU A 234 18.62 9.00 6.16
C GLU A 234 19.41 10.30 6.26
N THR A 235 19.79 10.85 5.12
CA THR A 235 20.43 12.16 5.02
C THR A 235 19.40 13.22 4.60
N MET A 236 19.47 14.37 5.27
CA MET A 236 18.70 15.57 4.95
C MET A 236 19.66 16.73 4.68
N ILE A 237 19.33 17.53 3.65
CA ILE A 237 20.01 18.77 3.27
C ILE A 237 18.99 19.89 3.42
N LEU A 238 19.29 20.83 4.31
CA LEU A 238 18.49 22.02 4.55
C LEU A 238 19.05 23.22 3.75
N PRO A 239 18.24 24.27 3.50
CA PRO A 239 18.64 25.48 2.79
C PRO A 239 19.79 26.25 3.45
#